data_AF-A0A924HV50-F1
#
_entry.id   AF-A0A924HV50-F1
#
_cell.length_a   1.000
_cell.length_b   1.000
_cell.length_c   1.000
_cell.angle_alpha   90.00
_cell.angle_beta   90.00
_cell.angle_gamma   90.00
#
_symmetry.space_group_name_H-M   'P 1'
#
loop_
_entity.id
_entity.type
_entity.pdbx_description
1 polymer ?
#
loop_
_entity_poly.entity_id
_entity_poly.type
_entity_poly.pdbx_seq_one_letter_code
_entity_poly.pdbx_strand_id
1 'polypeptide(L)'
;YAERNGLRTPWNHDVDMKLMHEFKFGKDNGRSLQLSLDIFNVLNLLYNSWGHVYFVTNVNNYTANLLTFVKDANGVTAGKPSSGYLPTFNFNVPTGLDSHYYTVDPLNSRFQAQLGIKYNF
;
A
#
# COMPACT_ATOMS: atom_id res chain seq x y z
N TYR A 1 -19.16 22.02 4.38
CA TYR A 1 -18.36 22.36 3.19
C TYR A 1 -17.40 21.20 2.95
N ALA A 2 -17.39 20.60 1.77
CA ALA A 2 -16.49 19.50 1.43
C ALA A 2 -15.64 19.91 0.22
N GLU A 3 -14.32 19.88 0.36
CA GLU A 3 -13.40 20.25 -0.71
C GLU A 3 -13.41 19.19 -1.82
N ARG A 4 -13.42 19.66 -3.07
CA ARG A 4 -13.37 18.80 -4.25
C ARG A 4 -12.03 18.06 -4.29
N ASN A 5 -12.08 16.73 -4.42
CA ASN A 5 -10.90 15.85 -4.47
C ASN A 5 -9.98 15.94 -3.24
N GLY A 6 -10.51 16.33 -2.08
CA GLY A 6 -9.69 16.45 -0.85
C GLY A 6 -9.20 15.12 -0.29
N LEU A 7 -9.85 14.01 -0.64
CA LEU A 7 -9.46 12.67 -0.21
C LEU A 7 -8.32 12.14 -1.09
N ARG A 8 -7.18 11.92 -0.46
CA ARG A 8 -5.97 11.32 -1.04
C ARG A 8 -5.39 10.29 -0.09
N THR A 9 -4.64 9.34 -0.62
CA THR A 9 -3.84 8.44 0.21
C THR A 9 -2.78 9.24 0.99
N PRO A 10 -2.36 8.75 2.17
CA PRO A 10 -1.19 9.29 2.84
C PRO A 10 0.06 9.21 1.95
N TRP A 11 1.10 9.96 2.34
CA TRP A 11 2.41 9.84 1.71
C TRP A 11 3.06 8.50 2.07
N ASN A 12 3.65 7.87 1.06
CA ASN A 12 4.49 6.69 1.25
C ASN A 12 5.94 7.14 1.35
N HIS A 13 6.69 6.51 2.26
CA HIS A 13 8.11 6.79 2.47
C HIS A 13 8.87 5.47 2.37
N ASP A 14 9.68 5.33 1.34
CA ASP A 14 10.45 4.13 1.08
C ASP A 14 11.95 4.46 1.11
N VAL A 15 12.70 3.75 1.94
CA VAL A 15 14.15 3.89 2.05
C VAL A 15 14.77 2.51 2.06
N ASP A 16 15.65 2.27 1.10
CA ASP A 16 16.41 1.03 0.96
C ASP A 16 17.88 1.29 1.26
N MET A 17 18.58 0.29 1.77
CA MET A 17 20.00 0.36 2.11
C MET A 17 20.76 -0.83 1.56
N LYS A 18 21.93 -0.56 0.98
CA LYS A 18 22.91 -1.56 0.57
C LYS A 18 24.24 -1.29 1.25
N LEU A 19 24.73 -2.25 2.02
CA LEU A 19 26.08 -2.25 2.57
C LEU A 19 26.93 -3.25 1.80
N MET A 20 28.11 -2.83 1.36
CA MET A 20 29.08 -3.70 0.71
C MET A 20 30.47 -3.49 1.31
N HIS A 21 31.16 -4.59 1.57
CA HIS A 21 32.55 -4.55 2.00
C HIS A 21 33.38 -5.55 1.20
N GLU A 22 34.55 -5.12 0.75
CA GLU A 22 35.47 -5.93 -0.03
C GLU A 22 36.76 -6.16 0.76
N PHE A 23 37.05 -7.43 1.03
CA PHE A 23 38.31 -7.89 1.62
C PHE A 23 39.28 -8.26 0.50
N LYS A 24 40.42 -7.59 0.42
CA LYS A 24 41.49 -7.91 -0.54
C LYS A 24 42.52 -8.82 0.09
N PHE A 25 42.92 -9.87 -0.62
CA PHE A 25 43.92 -10.84 -0.15
C PHE A 25 45.21 -10.73 -0.97
N GLY A 26 46.34 -10.49 -0.29
CA GLY A 26 47.68 -10.46 -0.87
C GLY A 26 48.25 -9.05 -1.11
N LYS A 27 49.57 -8.97 -1.35
CA LYS A 27 50.27 -7.72 -1.75
C LYS A 27 49.97 -7.35 -3.22
N ASP A 28 49.74 -8.37 -4.04
CA ASP A 28 49.27 -8.23 -5.41
C ASP A 28 47.74 -8.36 -5.38
N ASN A 29 47.03 -7.27 -5.68
CA ASN A 29 45.57 -7.07 -5.60
C ASN A 29 44.68 -8.06 -6.41
N GLY A 30 45.12 -9.28 -6.70
CA GLY A 30 44.44 -10.21 -7.60
C GLY A 30 43.16 -10.82 -7.03
N ARG A 31 43.11 -11.12 -5.72
CA ARG A 31 41.99 -11.85 -5.11
C ARG A 31 41.22 -10.97 -4.14
N SER A 32 39.90 -10.96 -4.25
CA SER A 32 39.05 -10.31 -3.25
C SER A 32 37.76 -11.07 -2.95
N LEU A 33 37.30 -10.93 -1.72
CA LEU A 33 36.02 -11.41 -1.24
C LEU A 33 35.14 -10.21 -0.90
N GLN A 34 34.02 -10.08 -1.62
CA GLN A 34 33.02 -9.05 -1.37
C GLN A 34 31.83 -9.65 -0.65
N LEU A 35 31.45 -9.04 0.46
CA LEU A 35 30.19 -9.30 1.17
C LEU A 35 29.23 -8.15 0.91
N SER A 36 27.96 -8.47 0.68
CA SER A 36 26.89 -7.48 0.54
C SER A 36 25.69 -7.82 1.43
N LEU A 37 25.07 -6.78 1.97
CA LEU A 37 23.80 -6.83 2.67
C LEU A 37 22.87 -5.79 2.04
N ASP A 38 21.79 -6.26 1.43
CA ASP A 38 20.71 -5.45 0.88
C ASP A 38 19.53 -5.50 1.85
N ILE A 39 19.01 -4.34 2.26
CA ILE A 39 17.85 -4.18 3.13
C ILE A 39 16.84 -3.29 2.40
N PHE A 40 15.69 -3.85 2.09
CA PHE A 40 14.53 -3.12 1.57
C PHE A 40 13.65 -2.67 2.73
N ASN A 41 13.10 -1.46 2.61
CA ASN A 41 12.25 -0.83 3.61
C ASN A 41 12.92 -0.76 5.02
N VAL A 42 14.05 -0.05 5.07
CA VAL A 42 14.83 0.19 6.29
C VAL A 42 14.02 0.94 7.34
N LEU A 43 13.09 1.81 6.91
CA LEU A 43 12.22 2.52 7.84
C LEU A 43 11.38 1.53 8.65
N ASN A 44 10.81 0.51 8.00
CA ASN A 44 10.06 -0.54 8.67
C ASN A 44 10.94 -1.42 9.59
N LEU A 45 12.20 -1.65 9.19
CA LEU A 45 13.18 -2.35 10.04
C LEU A 45 13.47 -1.58 11.34
N LEU A 46 13.56 -0.25 11.26
CA LEU A 46 13.80 0.61 12.44
C LEU A 46 12.55 0.76 13.31
N TYR A 47 11.39 0.93 12.69
CA TYR A 47 10.12 1.04 13.39
C TYR A 47 8.97 0.50 12.57
N ASN A 48 8.19 -0.41 13.15
CA ASN A 48 7.15 -1.14 12.43
C ASN A 48 6.06 -0.24 11.82
N SER A 49 5.77 0.94 12.40
CA SER A 49 4.77 1.84 11.81
C SER A 49 5.31 2.74 10.69
N TRP A 50 6.61 2.70 10.42
CA TRP A 50 7.24 3.45 9.35
C TRP A 50 7.40 2.57 8.10
N GLY A 51 7.52 3.23 6.93
CA GLY A 51 7.64 2.52 5.66
C GLY A 51 6.37 1.78 5.23
N HIS A 52 5.20 2.20 5.74
CA HIS A 52 3.92 1.67 5.27
C HIS A 52 3.57 2.25 3.90
N VAL A 53 3.18 1.37 3.00
CA VAL A 53 2.71 1.72 1.66
C VAL A 53 1.19 1.65 1.65
N TYR A 54 0.55 2.81 1.48
CA TYR A 54 -0.90 2.94 1.41
C TYR A 54 -1.38 2.88 -0.05
N PHE A 55 -2.43 2.11 -0.29
CA PHE A 55 -3.05 1.98 -1.61
C PHE A 55 -4.57 1.83 -1.50
N VAL A 56 -5.30 2.23 -2.54
CA VAL A 56 -6.75 1.99 -2.66
C VAL A 56 -6.95 0.63 -3.34
N THR A 57 -7.70 -0.26 -2.72
CA THR A 57 -7.91 -1.61 -3.23
C THR A 57 -8.76 -1.60 -4.50
N ASN A 58 -8.37 -2.38 -5.51
CA ASN A 58 -9.05 -2.42 -6.80
C ASN A 58 -10.14 -3.51 -6.87
N VAL A 59 -10.83 -3.77 -5.76
CA VAL A 59 -11.77 -4.90 -5.66
C VAL A 59 -13.09 -4.64 -6.41
N ASN A 60 -13.37 -3.38 -6.79
CA ASN A 60 -14.57 -2.97 -7.52
C ASN A 60 -14.26 -1.94 -8.64
N ASN A 61 -13.55 -2.37 -9.70
CA ASN A 61 -13.50 -1.67 -10.99
C ASN A 61 -13.27 -0.13 -10.91
N TYR A 62 -12.25 0.31 -10.17
CA TYR A 62 -11.88 1.74 -10.04
C TYR A 62 -12.97 2.70 -9.52
N THR A 63 -14.10 2.20 -9.02
CA THR A 63 -15.21 3.04 -8.52
C THR A 63 -15.42 2.82 -7.03
N ALA A 64 -15.13 3.86 -6.24
CA ALA A 64 -15.66 3.97 -4.90
C ALA A 64 -17.16 4.28 -4.99
N ASN A 65 -18.01 3.28 -4.74
CA ASN A 65 -19.45 3.50 -4.64
C ASN A 65 -19.75 4.27 -3.35
N LEU A 66 -19.91 5.59 -3.47
CA LEU A 66 -20.25 6.47 -2.35
C LEU A 66 -21.66 6.21 -1.81
N LEU A 67 -22.58 5.85 -2.71
CA LEU A 67 -24.00 5.69 -2.42
C LEU A 67 -24.48 4.34 -2.94
N THR A 68 -25.33 3.68 -2.16
CA THR A 68 -26.12 2.53 -2.62
C THR A 68 -27.59 2.91 -2.63
N PHE A 69 -28.26 2.68 -3.75
CA PHE A 69 -29.71 2.80 -3.81
C PHE A 69 -30.35 1.70 -2.97
N VAL A 70 -31.26 2.09 -2.09
CA VAL A 70 -31.96 1.17 -1.18
C VAL A 70 -33.45 1.23 -1.40
N LYS A 71 -34.20 0.37 -0.70
CA LYS A 71 -35.66 0.43 -0.69
C LYS A 71 -36.12 1.81 -0.22
N ASP A 72 -37.18 2.31 -0.81
CA ASP A 72 -37.80 3.56 -0.35
C ASP A 72 -38.58 3.36 0.96
N ALA A 73 -39.10 4.46 1.51
CA ALA A 73 -39.90 4.44 2.74
C ALA A 73 -41.16 3.54 2.66
N ASN A 74 -41.63 3.24 1.45
CA ASN A 74 -42.78 2.37 1.18
C ASN A 74 -42.38 0.92 0.91
N GLY A 75 -41.09 0.58 1.02
CA GLY A 75 -40.55 -0.77 0.83
C GLY A 75 -40.33 -1.18 -0.63
N VAL A 76 -40.47 -0.25 -1.59
CA VAL A 76 -40.28 -0.52 -3.02
C VAL A 76 -38.79 -0.69 -3.32
N THR A 77 -38.41 -1.76 -4.03
CA THR A 77 -37.02 -2.04 -4.39
C THR A 77 -36.42 -0.95 -5.27
N ALA A 78 -35.15 -0.63 -5.00
CA ALA A 78 -34.34 0.28 -5.81
C ALA A 78 -34.40 -0.02 -7.31
N GLY A 79 -34.43 1.05 -8.13
CA GLY A 79 -34.37 0.94 -9.60
C GLY A 79 -35.68 0.53 -10.27
N LYS A 80 -36.82 0.57 -9.57
CA LYS A 80 -38.15 0.25 -10.14
C LYS A 80 -39.07 1.49 -10.23
N PRO A 81 -38.81 2.45 -11.14
CA PRO A 81 -39.62 3.65 -11.27
C PRO A 81 -41.08 3.35 -11.66
N SER A 82 -41.33 2.24 -12.37
CA SER A 82 -42.69 1.81 -12.75
C SER A 82 -43.57 1.38 -11.58
N SER A 83 -42.99 1.05 -10.41
CA SER A 83 -43.73 0.75 -9.18
C SER A 83 -43.84 1.95 -8.23
N GLY A 84 -43.54 3.17 -8.71
CA GLY A 84 -43.60 4.38 -7.89
C GLY A 84 -42.41 4.56 -6.94
N TYR A 85 -41.27 3.92 -7.23
CA TYR A 85 -40.06 4.02 -6.40
C TYR A 85 -39.59 5.48 -6.25
N LEU A 86 -39.47 5.92 -5.00
CA LEU A 86 -38.85 7.20 -4.66
C LEU A 86 -37.34 7.00 -4.40
N PRO A 87 -36.44 7.63 -5.18
CA PRO A 87 -34.99 7.46 -5.02
C PRO A 87 -34.52 7.70 -3.58
N THR A 88 -34.12 6.61 -2.92
CA THR A 88 -33.62 6.61 -1.55
C THR A 88 -32.26 5.94 -1.53
N PHE A 89 -31.32 6.54 -0.80
CA PHE A 89 -29.90 6.17 -0.85
C PHE A 89 -29.34 6.05 0.56
N ASN A 90 -28.42 5.09 0.73
CA ASN A 90 -27.57 5.03 1.90
C ASN A 90 -26.14 5.41 1.52
N PHE A 91 -25.48 6.12 2.44
CA PHE A 91 -24.05 6.36 2.36
C PHE A 91 -23.29 5.08 2.69
N ASN A 92 -22.39 4.67 1.78
CA ASN A 92 -21.51 3.54 2.03
C ASN A 92 -20.27 4.05 2.78
N VAL A 93 -20.19 3.72 4.07
CA VAL A 93 -19.00 4.01 4.86
C VAL A 93 -17.81 3.23 4.27
N PRO A 94 -16.64 3.87 4.08
CA PRO A 94 -15.47 3.17 3.56
C PRO A 94 -15.04 2.05 4.51
N THR A 95 -14.63 0.91 3.94
CA THR A 95 -14.30 -0.29 4.71
C THR A 95 -12.79 -0.54 4.84
N GLY A 96 -11.95 0.39 4.37
CA GLY A 96 -10.50 0.29 4.50
C GLY A 96 -10.03 0.72 5.90
N LEU A 97 -8.73 1.04 5.99
CA LEU A 97 -8.09 1.39 7.25
C LEU A 97 -8.73 2.65 7.86
N ASP A 98 -9.11 2.60 9.14
CA ASP A 98 -9.73 3.71 9.87
C ASP A 98 -10.91 4.37 9.14
N SER A 99 -11.76 3.56 8.48
CA SER A 99 -12.89 4.03 7.68
C SER A 99 -12.50 4.92 6.48
N HIS A 100 -11.30 4.71 5.92
CA HIS A 100 -10.87 5.29 4.65
C HIS A 100 -10.99 4.29 3.49
N TYR A 101 -10.89 4.75 2.25
CA TYR A 101 -10.92 3.89 1.05
C TYR A 101 -9.58 3.19 0.78
N TYR A 102 -8.51 3.55 1.48
CA TYR A 102 -7.19 2.93 1.34
C TYR A 102 -6.93 1.88 2.42
N THR A 103 -5.97 1.00 2.15
CA THR A 103 -5.41 0.04 3.10
C THR A 103 -3.89 0.00 2.96
N VAL A 104 -3.23 -0.79 3.80
CA VAL A 104 -1.77 -0.98 3.80
C VAL A 104 -1.41 -2.20 2.95
N ASP A 105 -0.41 -2.07 2.09
CA ASP A 105 0.14 -3.19 1.31
C ASP A 105 0.92 -4.14 2.23
N PRO A 106 0.49 -5.41 2.40
CA PRO A 106 1.11 -6.30 3.36
C PRO A 106 2.51 -6.78 2.95
N LEU A 107 2.87 -6.72 1.66
CA LEU A 107 4.16 -7.20 1.16
C LEU A 107 5.19 -6.07 1.15
N ASN A 108 4.81 -4.90 0.62
CA ASN A 108 5.72 -3.77 0.50
C ASN A 108 5.94 -3.03 1.83
N SER A 109 5.00 -3.15 2.77
CA SER A 109 5.10 -2.54 4.10
C SER A 109 5.92 -3.36 5.11
N ARG A 110 6.77 -4.27 4.64
CA ARG A 110 7.63 -5.11 5.47
C ARG A 110 9.07 -4.96 5.03
N PHE A 111 9.98 -4.99 6.00
CA PHE A 111 11.40 -5.08 5.67
C PHE A 111 11.73 -6.43 5.05
N GLN A 112 12.63 -6.43 4.07
CA GLN A 112 13.19 -7.63 3.47
C GLN A 112 14.71 -7.47 3.39
N ALA A 113 15.47 -8.53 3.61
CA ALA A 113 16.92 -8.47 3.54
C ALA A 113 17.50 -9.62 2.71
N GLN A 114 18.58 -9.33 1.99
CA GLN A 114 19.33 -10.29 1.18
C GLN A 114 20.83 -10.19 1.48
N LEU A 115 21.46 -11.33 1.72
CA LEU A 115 22.91 -11.46 1.86
C LEU A 115 23.51 -11.95 0.54
N GLY A 116 24.62 -11.32 0.14
CA GLY A 116 25.38 -11.69 -1.05
C GLY A 116 26.85 -11.90 -0.75
N ILE A 117 27.46 -12.82 -1.49
CA ILE A 117 28.88 -13.13 -1.45
C ILE A 117 29.40 -13.21 -2.87
N LYS A 118 30.52 -12.55 -3.14
CA LYS A 118 31.19 -12.56 -4.44
C LYS A 118 32.68 -12.75 -4.25
N TYR A 119 33.25 -13.72 -4.97
CA TYR A 119 34.70 -13.93 -5.02
C TYR A 119 35.23 -13.47 -6.38
N ASN A 120 36.26 -12.63 -6.36
CA ASN A 120 36.97 -12.15 -7.56
C ASN A 120 38.34 -12.86 -7.64
N PHE A 121 38.64 -13.39 -8.84
CA PHE A 121 39.83 -14.20 -9.13
C PHE A 121 41.01 -13.37 -9.60
#